data_AF-A0A7W7NUV5-F1
#
_entry.id   AF-A0A7W7NUV5-F1
#
_cell.length_a   1.000
_cell.length_b   1.000
_cell.length_c   1.000
_cell.angle_alpha   90.00
_cell.angle_beta   90.00
_cell.angle_gamma   90.00
#
_symmetry.space_group_name_H-M   'P 1'
#
loop_
_entity.id
_entity.type
_entity.pdbx_description
1 polymer ?
#
loop_
_entity_poly.entity_id
_entity_poly.type
_entity_poly.pdbx_seq_one_letter_code
_entity_poly.pdbx_strand_id
1 'polypeptide(L)' 'MPTYTLVPDEHDYEPEEMVADGPRDLLNRVYGYGWNAARVLQDGRFIFTVSRNVQGVWAILPDLPDRPELPESD' A
#
# COMPACT_ATOMS: atom_id res chain seq x y z
N MET A 1 6.80 13.28 -8.83
CA MET A 1 6.62 12.36 -7.69
C MET A 1 5.23 11.74 -7.83
N PRO A 2 5.07 10.43 -7.65
CA PRO A 2 3.76 9.79 -7.74
C PRO A 2 2.82 10.28 -6.63
N THR A 3 1.54 10.36 -6.96
CA THR A 3 0.46 10.61 -6.00
C THR A 3 -0.23 9.28 -5.70
N TYR A 4 -0.50 9.05 -4.42
CA TYR A 4 -1.19 7.87 -3.91
C TYR A 4 -2.49 8.30 -3.24
N THR A 5 -3.52 7.46 -3.35
CA THR A 5 -4.73 7.58 -2.55
C THR A 5 -4.69 6.52 -1.47
N LEU A 6 -4.81 6.95 -0.22
CA LEU A 6 -4.93 6.09 0.95
C LEU A 6 -6.40 5.99 1.30
N VAL A 7 -6.95 4.78 1.24
CA VAL A 7 -8.35 4.51 1.61
C VAL A 7 -8.33 3.70 2.91
N PRO A 8 -8.53 4.35 4.07
CA PRO A 8 -8.60 3.66 5.35
C PRO A 8 -9.67 2.56 5.32
N ASP A 9 -9.38 1.46 6.00
CA ASP A 9 -10.35 0.37 6.16
C ASP A 9 -11.42 0.68 7.22
N GLU A 10 -11.20 1.74 8.00
CA GLU A 10 -12.05 2.20 9.09
C GLU A 10 -13.07 3.24 8.61
N HIS A 11 -14.33 3.10 9.05
CA HIS A 11 -15.45 3.94 8.60
C HIS A 11 -15.43 5.39 9.10
N ASP A 12 -14.59 5.71 10.08
CA ASP A 12 -14.50 7.05 10.67
C ASP A 12 -13.53 7.98 9.93
N TYR A 13 -12.83 7.47 8.90
CA TYR A 13 -11.83 8.24 8.15
C TYR A 13 -12.20 8.35 6.68
N GLU A 14 -11.99 9.55 6.14
CA GLU A 14 -12.10 9.81 4.72
C GLU A 14 -10.82 9.39 3.99
N PRO A 15 -10.89 9.09 2.68
CA PRO A 15 -9.70 8.88 1.86
C PRO A 15 -8.76 10.10 1.84
N GLU A 16 -7.45 9.84 1.79
CA GLU A 16 -6.43 10.89 1.73
C GLU A 16 -5.55 10.78 0.49
N GLU A 17 -5.23 11.92 -0.12
CA GLU A 17 -4.23 12.00 -1.18
C GLU A 17 -2.85 12.33 -0.61
N MET A 18 -1.83 11.60 -1.06
CA MET A 18 -0.47 11.75 -0.58
C MET A 18 0.55 11.71 -1.71
N VAL A 19 1.47 12.66 -1.70
CA VAL A 19 2.66 12.64 -2.55
C VAL A 19 3.81 11.99 -1.79
N ALA A 20 4.44 10.98 -2.39
CA ALA A 20 5.60 10.31 -1.82
C ALA A 20 6.62 9.94 -2.90
N ASP A 21 7.91 9.91 -2.54
CA ASP A 21 9.01 9.59 -3.48
C ASP A 21 9.11 8.08 -3.83
N GLY A 22 8.21 7.27 -3.27
CA GLY A 22 8.08 5.85 -3.54
C GLY A 22 7.52 5.09 -2.33
N PRO A 23 7.42 3.75 -2.41
CA PRO A 23 6.77 2.94 -1.38
C PRO A 23 7.38 3.10 0.02
N ARG A 24 8.70 3.28 0.13
CA ARG A 24 9.37 3.48 1.43
C ARG A 24 9.01 4.82 2.08
N ASP A 25 9.04 5.91 1.32
CA ASP A 25 8.65 7.24 1.80
C ASP A 25 7.17 7.24 2.20
N LEU A 26 6.34 6.58 1.39
CA LEU A 26 4.91 6.39 1.68
C LEU A 26 4.68 5.68 3.02
N LEU A 27 5.35 4.56 3.28
CA LEU A 27 5.21 3.82 4.54
C LEU A 27 5.65 4.65 5.76
N ASN A 28 6.73 5.43 5.63
CA ASN A 28 7.19 6.31 6.70
C ASN A 28 6.18 7.42 7.02
N ARG A 29 5.54 8.00 5.99
CA ARG A 29 4.51 9.02 6.16
C ARG A 29 3.25 8.44 6.79
N VAL A 30 2.83 7.24 6.35
CA VAL A 30 1.67 6.51 6.91
C VAL A 30 1.82 6.23 8.40
N TYR A 31 3.03 5.96 8.90
CA TYR A 31 3.25 5.73 10.34
C TYR A 31 2.72 6.87 11.22
N GLY A 32 2.72 8.11 10.73
CA GLY A 32 2.22 9.28 11.45
C GLY A 32 0.69 9.36 11.59
N TYR A 33 -0.05 8.49 10.93
CA TYR A 33 -1.52 8.53 10.90
C TYR A 33 -2.19 7.66 11.97
N GLY A 34 -3.46 7.96 12.26
CA GLY A 34 -4.26 7.34 13.32
C GLY A 34 -4.99 6.04 12.96
N TRP A 35 -5.06 5.67 11.69
CA TRP A 35 -5.76 4.47 11.21
C TRP A 35 -4.89 3.20 11.30
N ASN A 36 -5.50 2.04 11.51
CA ASN A 36 -4.81 0.76 11.64
C ASN A 36 -4.46 0.13 10.29
N ALA A 37 -5.25 0.39 9.24
CA ALA A 37 -4.97 -0.09 7.90
C ALA A 37 -5.59 0.80 6.82
N ALA A 38 -4.96 0.85 5.65
CA ALA A 38 -5.50 1.48 4.45
C ALA A 38 -5.05 0.75 3.20
N ARG A 39 -5.91 0.76 2.19
CA ARG A 39 -5.53 0.39 0.83
C ARG A 39 -4.78 1.54 0.19
N VAL A 40 -3.67 1.23 -0.46
CA VAL A 40 -2.89 2.18 -1.24
C VAL A 40 -3.26 2.02 -2.71
N LEU A 41 -3.72 3.10 -3.32
CA LEU A 41 -4.01 3.16 -4.74
C LEU A 41 -3.04 4.13 -5.41
N GLN A 42 -2.61 3.80 -6.63
CA GLN A 42 -1.90 4.71 -7.52
C GLN A 42 -2.71 4.80 -8.82
N ASP A 43 -3.10 6.01 -9.22
CA ASP A 43 -3.95 6.24 -10.40
C ASP A 43 -5.24 5.38 -10.38
N GLY A 44 -5.86 5.24 -9.21
CA GLY A 44 -7.07 4.43 -9.00
C GLY A 44 -6.86 2.91 -9.00
N ARG A 45 -5.61 2.43 -9.15
CA ARG A 45 -5.27 1.00 -9.13
C ARG A 45 -4.72 0.62 -7.76
N PHE A 46 -5.23 -0.47 -7.20
CA PHE A 46 -4.71 -1.05 -5.96
C PHE A 46 -3.27 -1.53 -6.16
N ILE A 47 -2.37 -1.14 -5.26
CA ILE A 47 -0.97 -1.54 -5.28
C ILE A 47 -0.64 -2.46 -4.10
N PHE A 48 -1.01 -2.08 -2.88
CA PHE A 48 -0.84 -2.88 -1.67
C PHE A 48 -1.72 -2.33 -0.53
N THR A 49 -1.87 -3.10 0.53
CA THR A 49 -2.47 -2.62 1.79
C THR A 49 -1.36 -2.29 2.77
N VAL A 50 -1.44 -1.14 3.42
CA VAL A 50 -0.56 -0.81 4.54
C VAL A 50 -1.30 -1.03 5.85
N SER A 51 -0.64 -1.67 6.80
CA SER A 51 -1.18 -1.99 8.13
C SER A 51 -0.20 -1.51 9.20
N ARG A 52 -0.74 -1.01 10.31
CA ARG A 52 -0.01 -0.47 11.44
C ARG A 52 -0.37 -1.23 12.70
N ASN A 53 0.62 -1.42 13.55
CA ASN A 53 0.40 -1.87 14.93
C ASN A 53 1.43 -1.22 15.87
N VAL A 54 1.40 -1.60 17.15
CA VAL A 54 2.32 -1.08 18.18
C VAL A 54 3.80 -1.34 17.87
N GLN A 55 4.11 -2.26 16.96
CA GLN A 55 5.47 -2.66 16.60
C GLN A 55 5.97 -2.00 15.30
N GLY A 56 5.11 -1.34 14.52
CA GLY A 56 5.52 -0.67 13.29
C GLY A 56 4.45 -0.59 12.21
N VAL A 57 4.92 -0.39 10.98
CA VAL A 57 4.12 -0.35 9.75
C VAL A 57 4.56 -1.46 8.81
N TRP A 58 3.59 -2.14 8.21
CA TRP A 58 3.74 -3.31 7.36
C TRP A 58 3.05 -3.05 6.02
N ALA A 59 3.61 -3.57 4.94
CA ALA A 59 2.97 -3.61 3.63
C ALA A 59 2.56 -5.04 3.31
N ILE A 60 1.30 -5.23 2.94
CA ILE A 60 0.70 -6.48 2.49
C ILE A 60 0.53 -6.35 0.98
N LEU A 61 1.39 -7.01 0.22
CA LEU A 61 1.35 -7.00 -1.23
C LEU A 61 0.18 -7.87 -1.74
N PRO A 62 -0.43 -7.54 -2.90
CA PRO A 62 -1.34 -8.45 -3.58
C PRO A 62 -0.64 -9.76 -3.88
N ASP A 63 -1.43 -10.83 -4.06
CA ASP A 63 -0.90 -12.08 -4.61
C ASP A 63 -0.15 -11.78 -5.91
N LEU A 64 1.05 -12.34 -6.02
CA LEU A 64 1.79 -12.27 -7.28
C LEU A 64 0.95 -12.96 -8.35
N PRO A 65 0.87 -12.41 -9.57
CA PRO A 65 0.28 -13.16 -10.68
C PRO A 65 0.98 -14.52 -10.75
N ASP A 66 0.21 -15.56 -11.09
CA ASP A 66 0.75 -16.91 -11.28
C ASP A 66 2.06 -16.81 -12.06
N ARG A 67 3.11 -17.48 -11.54
CA ARG A 67 4.42 -17.45 -12.19
C ARG A 67 4.20 -17.77 -13.68
N PRO A 68 4.76 -16.98 -14.61
CA PRO A 68 4.82 -17.44 -15.98
C PRO A 68 5.49 -18.82 -15.98
N GLU A 69 4.86 -19.79 -16.63
CA GLU A 69 5.50 -21.08 -16.88
C GLU A 69 6.87 -20.77 -17.48
N LEU A 70 7.94 -21.05 -16.73
CA LEU A 70 9.27 -20.99 -17.30
C LEU A 70 9.27 -22.03 -18.43
N PRO A 71 9.71 -21.69 -19.65
CA PRO A 71 9.87 -22.68 -20.69
C PRO A 71 10.74 -23.81 -20.12
N GLU A 72 10.31 -25.06 -20.29
CA GLU A 72 11.12 -26.21 -19.91
C GLU A 72 12.48 -26.05 -20.57
N SER A 73 13.53 -26.00 -19.75
CA SER A 73 14.90 -25.94 -20.25
C SER A 73 15.20 -27.25 -20.98
N ASP A 74 15.47 -27.17 -22.29
CA ASP A 74 16.07 -28.25 -23.09
C ASP A 74 17.46 -28.65 -22.56
#